data_AF-A0A1A2L032-F1
#
_entry.id   AF-A0A1A2L032-F1
#
_cell.length_a   1.000
_cell.length_b   1.000
_cell.length_c   1.000
_cell.angle_alpha   90.00
_cell.angle_beta   90.00
_cell.angle_gamma   90.00
#
_symmetry.space_group_name_H-M   'P 1'
#
loop_
_entity.id
_entity.type
_entity.pdbx_description
1 polymer ?
#
loop_
_entity_poly.entity_id
_entity_poly.type
_entity_poly.pdbx_seq_one_letter_code
_entity_poly.pdbx_strand_id
1 'polypeptide(L)'
;MSDLHGPDVTAATRALLELTYGDPDRRAVEVVLLRQLSSPGMHPEMKELAVTCMGHIGRLHRAASPDVVRRLEGLLGDPVLGGRAEDALGDIRAFANERGRGTAVRVSPSSDRVADSRALDE
;
A
#
# COMPACT_ATOMS: atom_id res chain seq x y z
N MET A 1 -17.61 -0.26 -18.55
CA MET A 1 -16.83 -1.30 -17.84
C MET A 1 -16.02 -2.03 -18.88
N SER A 2 -14.70 -1.84 -18.88
CA SER A 2 -13.79 -2.52 -19.80
C SER A 2 -13.80 -4.03 -19.57
N ASP A 3 -13.67 -4.80 -20.64
CA ASP A 3 -13.66 -6.25 -20.59
C ASP A 3 -12.31 -6.77 -20.07
N LEU A 4 -12.23 -6.97 -18.75
CA LEU A 4 -11.05 -7.54 -18.09
C LEU A 4 -10.92 -9.07 -18.27
N HIS A 5 -11.89 -9.71 -18.93
CA HIS A 5 -11.92 -11.15 -19.17
C HIS A 5 -11.90 -11.50 -20.68
N GLY A 6 -11.78 -10.49 -21.53
CA GLY A 6 -11.73 -10.64 -22.97
C GLY A 6 -10.45 -11.32 -23.46
N PRO A 7 -10.44 -11.86 -24.69
CA PRO A 7 -9.27 -12.54 -25.25
C PRO A 7 -8.09 -11.59 -25.54
N ASP A 8 -8.32 -10.28 -25.52
CA ASP A 8 -7.29 -9.27 -25.75
C ASP A 8 -6.63 -8.84 -24.43
N VAL A 9 -5.51 -9.49 -24.12
CA VAL A 9 -4.69 -9.20 -22.93
C VAL A 9 -4.15 -7.75 -22.94
N THR A 10 -3.93 -7.15 -24.11
CA THR A 10 -3.46 -5.76 -24.22
C THR A 10 -4.55 -4.79 -23.80
N ALA A 11 -5.78 -5.01 -24.27
CA ALA A 11 -6.94 -4.21 -23.87
C ALA A 11 -7.23 -4.37 -22.36
N ALA A 12 -7.19 -5.60 -21.85
CA ALA A 12 -7.39 -5.89 -20.43
C ALA A 12 -6.30 -5.25 -19.55
N THR A 13 -5.04 -5.25 -20.01
CA THR A 13 -3.92 -4.59 -19.33
C THR A 13 -4.12 -3.09 -19.22
N ARG A 14 -4.47 -2.42 -20.33
CA ARG A 14 -4.72 -0.97 -20.35
C ARG A 14 -5.87 -0.61 -19.43
N ALA A 15 -6.96 -1.37 -19.49
CA ALA A 15 -8.10 -1.18 -18.62
C ALA A 15 -7.76 -1.32 -17.12
N LEU A 16 -6.94 -2.30 -16.75
CA LEU A 16 -6.54 -2.50 -15.35
C LEU A 16 -5.63 -1.37 -14.84
N LEU A 17 -4.75 -0.86 -15.70
CA LEU A 17 -3.91 0.30 -15.39
C LEU A 17 -4.75 1.58 -15.27
N GLU A 18 -5.67 1.83 -16.22
CA GLU A 18 -6.59 2.97 -16.15
C GLU A 18 -7.43 2.95 -14.88
N LEU A 19 -7.93 1.79 -14.47
CA LEU A 19 -8.64 1.62 -13.21
C LEU A 19 -7.74 1.95 -12.00
N THR A 20 -6.52 1.43 -11.99
CA THR A 20 -5.55 1.60 -10.89
C THR A 20 -5.11 3.06 -10.71
N TYR A 21 -4.96 3.80 -11.81
CA TYR A 21 -4.46 5.18 -11.77
C TYR A 21 -5.56 6.25 -11.83
N GLY A 22 -6.75 5.90 -12.33
CA GLY A 22 -7.82 6.86 -12.60
C GLY A 22 -8.98 6.84 -11.61
N ASP A 23 -9.19 5.74 -10.86
CA ASP A 23 -10.34 5.61 -9.96
C ASP A 23 -10.00 6.10 -8.54
N PRO A 24 -10.74 7.09 -7.99
CA PRO A 24 -10.52 7.56 -6.63
C PRO A 24 -10.98 6.55 -5.56
N ASP A 25 -11.88 5.61 -5.89
CA ASP A 25 -12.35 4.58 -4.96
C ASP A 25 -11.40 3.38 -4.93
N ARG A 26 -10.37 3.52 -4.10
CA ARG A 26 -9.44 2.45 -3.74
C ARG A 26 -10.14 1.11 -3.49
N ARG A 27 -11.23 1.07 -2.73
CA ARG A 27 -11.85 -0.19 -2.32
C ARG A 27 -12.48 -0.91 -3.50
N ALA A 28 -13.10 -0.17 -4.40
CA ALA A 28 -13.63 -0.73 -5.64
C ALA A 28 -12.52 -1.35 -6.49
N VAL A 29 -11.37 -0.68 -6.62
CA VAL A 29 -10.21 -1.20 -7.36
C VAL A 29 -9.64 -2.47 -6.70
N GLU A 30 -9.44 -2.46 -5.38
CA GLU A 30 -8.94 -3.62 -4.63
C GLU A 30 -9.82 -4.87 -4.84
N VAL A 31 -11.14 -4.71 -4.86
CA VAL A 31 -12.08 -5.82 -5.12
C VAL A 31 -11.87 -6.41 -6.52
N VAL A 32 -11.64 -5.58 -7.53
CA VAL A 32 -11.37 -6.05 -8.89
C VAL A 32 -10.05 -6.80 -8.94
N LEU A 33 -8.98 -6.26 -8.35
CA LEU A 33 -7.66 -6.89 -8.32
C LEU A 33 -7.67 -8.24 -7.60
N LEU A 34 -8.38 -8.34 -6.47
CA LEU A 34 -8.56 -9.59 -5.75
C LEU A 34 -9.29 -10.63 -6.59
N ARG A 35 -10.33 -10.23 -7.33
CA ARG A 35 -11.07 -11.12 -8.24
C ARG A 35 -10.19 -11.67 -9.36
N GLN A 36 -9.29 -10.85 -9.93
CA GLN A 36 -8.36 -11.30 -10.97
C GLN A 36 -7.46 -12.45 -10.48
N LEU A 37 -6.99 -12.38 -9.24
CA LEU A 37 -6.15 -13.42 -8.63
C LEU A 37 -6.89 -14.68 -8.19
N SER A 38 -8.21 -14.63 -8.06
CA SER A 38 -9.07 -15.75 -7.67
C SER A 38 -9.82 -16.39 -8.84
N SER A 39 -9.78 -15.77 -10.01
CA SER A 39 -10.51 -16.25 -11.19
C SER A 39 -9.81 -17.47 -11.83
N PRO A 40 -10.49 -18.63 -11.94
CA PRO A 40 -9.97 -19.78 -12.67
C PRO A 40 -9.78 -19.44 -14.15
N GLY A 41 -8.71 -19.95 -14.76
CA GLY A 41 -8.43 -19.70 -16.19
C GLY A 41 -7.96 -18.29 -16.53
N MET A 42 -7.75 -17.42 -15.54
CA MET A 42 -7.18 -16.09 -15.77
C MET A 42 -5.76 -16.20 -16.34
N HIS A 43 -5.48 -15.38 -17.37
CA HIS A 43 -4.19 -15.35 -18.04
C HIS A 43 -3.06 -15.04 -17.04
N PRO A 44 -1.91 -15.72 -17.10
CA PRO A 44 -0.79 -15.49 -16.16
C PRO A 44 -0.35 -14.02 -16.10
N GLU A 45 -0.23 -13.35 -17.26
CA GLU A 45 0.15 -11.93 -17.33
C GLU A 45 -0.84 -11.01 -16.60
N MET A 46 -2.14 -11.33 -16.63
CA MET A 46 -3.14 -10.56 -15.92
C MET A 46 -3.04 -10.74 -14.40
N LYS A 47 -2.64 -11.93 -13.94
CA LYS A 47 -2.36 -12.17 -12.51
C LYS A 47 -1.11 -11.42 -12.06
N GLU A 48 -0.04 -11.48 -12.85
CA GLU A 48 1.18 -10.72 -12.59
C GLU A 48 0.90 -9.22 -12.51
N LEU A 49 0.16 -8.68 -13.49
CA LEU A 49 -0.23 -7.29 -13.52
C LEU A 49 -1.10 -6.90 -12.32
N ALA A 50 -2.04 -7.76 -11.92
CA ALA A 50 -2.86 -7.52 -10.74
C ALA A 50 -2.01 -7.40 -9.46
N VAL A 51 -1.00 -8.25 -9.28
CA VAL A 51 -0.06 -8.15 -8.15
C VAL A 51 0.68 -6.81 -8.16
N THR A 52 1.22 -6.41 -9.31
CA THR A 52 1.90 -5.11 -9.46
C THR A 52 0.95 -3.93 -9.15
N CYS A 53 -0.29 -3.99 -9.64
CA CYS A 53 -1.28 -2.95 -9.39
C CYS A 53 -1.68 -2.85 -7.91
N MET A 54 -1.66 -3.97 -7.15
CA MET A 54 -1.88 -3.92 -5.70
C MET A 54 -0.79 -3.11 -4.97
N GLY A 55 0.48 -3.21 -5.40
CA GLY A 55 1.57 -2.37 -4.89
C GLY A 55 1.35 -0.88 -5.22
N HIS A 56 0.95 -0.60 -6.47
CA HIS A 56 0.62 0.77 -6.90
C HIS A 56 -0.53 1.38 -6.08
N ILE A 57 -1.58 0.61 -5.77
CA ILE A 57 -2.67 1.09 -4.90
C ILE A 57 -2.12 1.48 -3.51
N GLY A 58 -1.25 0.65 -2.93
CA GLY A 58 -0.57 0.95 -1.67
C GLY A 58 0.19 2.27 -1.73
N ARG A 59 0.92 2.52 -2.82
CA ARG A 59 1.68 3.77 -3.05
C ARG A 59 0.79 4.99 -3.29
N LEU A 60 -0.22 4.87 -4.16
CA LEU A 60 -1.09 5.97 -4.58
C LEU A 60 -2.03 6.42 -3.47
N HIS A 61 -2.69 5.48 -2.81
CA HIS A 61 -3.69 5.78 -1.79
C HIS A 61 -3.10 5.81 -0.37
N ARG A 62 -1.83 5.43 -0.20
CA ARG A 62 -1.17 5.28 1.11
C ARG A 62 -1.96 4.39 2.07
N ALA A 63 -2.63 3.39 1.51
CA ALA A 63 -3.46 2.44 2.24
C ALA A 63 -3.69 1.21 1.37
N ALA A 64 -3.79 0.05 2.01
CA ALA A 64 -4.25 -1.20 1.41
C ALA A 64 -5.19 -1.89 2.41
N SER A 65 -6.20 -2.62 1.95
CA SER A 65 -7.02 -3.43 2.85
C SER A 65 -6.24 -4.64 3.40
N PRO A 66 -6.63 -5.16 4.58
CA PRO A 66 -6.06 -6.40 5.11
C PRO A 66 -6.20 -7.59 4.15
N ASP A 67 -7.23 -7.61 3.31
CA ASP A 67 -7.45 -8.68 2.33
C ASP A 67 -6.39 -8.68 1.23
N VAL A 68 -6.02 -7.49 0.74
CA VAL A 68 -4.90 -7.33 -0.21
C VAL A 68 -3.60 -7.80 0.41
N VAL A 69 -3.30 -7.38 1.64
CA VAL A 69 -2.07 -7.79 2.34
C VAL A 69 -2.02 -9.30 2.51
N ARG A 70 -3.07 -9.92 3.04
CA ARG A 70 -3.15 -11.38 3.20
C ARG A 70 -3.03 -12.13 1.89
N ARG A 71 -3.62 -11.60 0.81
CA ARG A 71 -3.53 -12.22 -0.51
C ARG A 71 -2.10 -12.20 -1.04
N LEU A 72 -1.37 -11.10 -0.88
CA LEU A 72 0.03 -10.96 -1.26
C LEU A 72 0.96 -11.84 -0.41
N GLU A 73 0.75 -11.89 0.91
CA GLU A 73 1.49 -12.79 1.81
C GLU A 73 1.33 -14.26 1.40
N GLY A 74 0.11 -14.66 1.03
CA GLY A 74 -0.17 -16.00 0.51
C GLY A 74 0.48 -16.32 -0.83
N LEU A 75 1.02 -15.32 -1.56
CA LEU A 75 1.73 -15.50 -2.83
C LEU A 75 3.25 -15.58 -2.68
N LEU A 76 3.81 -15.30 -1.50
CA LEU A 76 5.27 -15.24 -1.32
C LEU A 76 5.99 -16.55 -1.69
N GLY A 77 5.32 -17.69 -1.50
CA GLY A 77 5.85 -19.01 -1.89
C GLY A 77 5.58 -19.41 -3.34
N ASP A 78 4.88 -18.58 -4.12
CA ASP A 78 4.57 -18.88 -5.51
C ASP A 78 5.81 -18.63 -6.39
N PRO A 79 6.26 -19.62 -7.20
CA PRO A 79 7.49 -19.49 -7.98
C PRO A 79 7.43 -18.45 -9.10
N VAL A 80 6.22 -18.00 -9.49
CA VAL A 80 6.01 -17.02 -10.56
C VAL A 80 5.66 -15.65 -9.98
N LEU A 81 4.83 -15.62 -8.94
CA LEU A 81 4.28 -14.39 -8.36
C LEU A 81 5.01 -13.91 -7.11
N GLY A 82 5.82 -14.76 -6.46
CA GLY A 82 6.43 -14.48 -5.16
C GLY A 82 7.24 -13.19 -5.11
N GLY A 83 8.16 -13.00 -6.07
CA GLY A 83 8.96 -11.78 -6.13
C GLY A 83 8.12 -10.51 -6.30
N ARG A 84 7.10 -10.55 -7.17
CA ARG A 84 6.18 -9.41 -7.37
C ARG A 84 5.33 -9.14 -6.12
N ALA A 85 4.93 -10.18 -5.41
CA ALA A 85 4.18 -10.04 -4.17
C ALA A 85 5.04 -9.41 -3.08
N GLU A 86 6.32 -9.76 -3.03
CA GLU A 86 7.32 -9.17 -2.13
C GLU A 86 7.51 -7.67 -2.41
N ASP A 87 7.66 -7.30 -3.69
CA ASP A 87 7.75 -5.90 -4.13
C ASP A 87 6.48 -5.10 -3.73
N ALA A 88 5.30 -5.65 -4.01
CA ALA A 88 4.01 -5.01 -3.71
C ALA A 88 3.80 -4.80 -2.20
N LEU A 89 4.20 -5.78 -1.37
CA LEU A 89 4.20 -5.63 0.09
C LEU A 89 5.21 -4.57 0.56
N GLY A 90 6.36 -4.47 -0.11
CA GLY A 90 7.35 -3.42 0.09
C GLY A 90 6.76 -2.03 -0.13
N ASP A 91 6.07 -1.81 -1.27
CA ASP A 91 5.37 -0.57 -1.59
C ASP A 91 4.35 -0.20 -0.51
N ILE A 92 3.47 -1.14 -0.14
CA ILE A 92 2.44 -0.90 0.89
C ILE A 92 3.09 -0.48 2.21
N ARG A 93 4.14 -1.18 2.66
CA ARG A 93 4.83 -0.87 3.92
C ARG A 93 5.53 0.49 3.90
N ALA A 94 6.14 0.84 2.76
CA ALA A 94 6.85 2.10 2.59
C ALA A 94 5.90 3.29 2.66
N PHE A 95 4.74 3.21 2.00
CA PHE A 95 3.86 4.37 1.80
C PHE A 95 2.67 4.43 2.79
N ALA A 96 2.18 3.31 3.32
CA ALA A 96 1.05 3.31 4.25
C ALA A 96 1.42 3.85 5.65
N ASN A 97 2.69 3.75 6.05
CA ASN A 97 3.18 4.20 7.37
C ASN A 97 3.55 5.70 7.44
N GLU A 98 3.56 6.42 6.32
CA GLU A 98 4.00 7.82 6.28
C GLU A 98 3.00 8.80 6.92
N ARG A 99 1.78 8.35 7.26
CA ARG A 99 0.85 9.15 8.08
C ARG A 99 1.28 9.26 9.56
N GLY A 100 2.24 8.44 10.01
CA GLY A 100 2.74 8.46 11.40
C GLY A 100 3.96 9.36 11.66
N ARG A 101 4.63 9.86 10.62
CA ARG A 101 5.85 10.70 10.73
C ARG A 101 5.58 12.22 10.66
N GLY A 102 4.40 12.64 11.12
CA GLY A 102 3.88 14.00 10.93
C GLY A 102 3.51 14.78 12.18
N THR A 103 4.00 14.44 13.38
CA THR A 103 4.06 15.37 14.55
C THR A 103 4.85 14.72 15.68
N ALA A 104 6.17 14.83 15.64
CA ALA A 104 6.99 14.73 16.84
C ALA A 104 7.75 16.06 16.95
N VAL A 105 7.03 17.11 17.37
CA VAL A 105 7.69 18.24 18.01
C VAL A 105 8.37 17.67 19.24
N ARG A 106 9.70 17.59 19.22
CA ARG A 106 10.49 17.25 20.40
C ARG A 106 10.18 18.29 21.46
N VAL A 107 9.44 17.88 22.49
CA VAL A 107 9.39 18.63 23.74
C VAL A 107 10.73 18.36 24.42
N SER A 108 11.62 19.34 24.43
CA SER A 108 12.80 19.28 25.29
C SER A 108 12.37 19.62 26.72
N PRO A 109 12.61 18.74 27.72
CA PRO A 109 12.56 19.17 29.10
C PRO A 109 13.92 19.76 29.46
N SER A 110 13.94 21.00 29.96
CA SER A 110 15.05 21.44 30.80
C SER A 110 14.47 22.23 31.96
N SER A 111 14.24 21.51 33.05
CA SER A 111 14.26 22.08 34.39
C SER A 111 15.66 22.62 34.63
N ASP A 112 15.78 23.93 34.80
CA ASP A 112 16.82 24.49 35.66
C ASP A 112 16.12 25.27 36.77
N ARG A 113 15.98 24.61 37.92
CA ARG A 113 15.78 25.28 39.21
C ARG A 113 17.10 25.15 39.95
N VAL A 114 17.77 26.27 40.20
CA VAL A 114 18.58 26.43 41.41
C VAL A 114 18.20 27.75 42.06
N ALA A 115 17.93 27.65 43.35
CA ALA A 115 17.38 28.67 44.22
C ALA A 115 18.30 29.91 44.35
N ASP A 116 17.69 31.08 44.33
CA ASP A 116 18.28 32.31 44.86
C ASP A 116 18.00 32.37 46.36
N SER A 117 18.98 31.98 47.17
CA SER A 117 19.00 32.23 48.61
C SER A 117 19.61 33.60 48.85
N ARG A 118 18.77 34.63 48.96
CA ARG A 118 19.14 35.91 49.57
C ARG A 118 18.83 35.88 51.06
N ALA A 119 19.88 35.67 51.85
CA ALA A 119 19.96 36.05 53.25
C ALA A 119 21.06 37.11 53.38
N LEU A 120 20.66 38.36 53.65
CA LEU A 120 21.41 39.46 54.29
C LEU A 120 20.32 40.41 54.83
N ASP A 121 19.99 40.35 56.13
CA ASP A 121 20.45 41.27 57.19
C ASP A 121 19.97 42.73 56.98
N GLU A 122 18.91 43.12 57.71
CA GLU A 122 18.77 44.28 58.62
C GLU A 122 17.33 44.45 59.11
#